data_AF-A0ABD5QKS9-F1
#
_entry.id   AF-A0ABD5QKS9-F1
#
_cell.length_a   1.000
_cell.length_b   1.000
_cell.length_c   1.000
_cell.angle_alpha   90.00
_cell.angle_beta   90.00
_cell.angle_gamma   90.00
#
_symmetry.space_group_name_H-M   'P 1'
#
loop_
_entity.id
_entity.type
_entity.pdbx_description
1 polymer ?
#
loop_
_entity_poly.entity_id
_entity_poly.type
_entity_poly.pdbx_seq_one_letter_code
_entity_poly.pdbx_strand_id
1 'polypeptide(L)'
;MREVVVGGRTRALSPAVERVVNDALDSRTVSLPTALTRASAEAVGDGGEPPGTDAASTAVASLSGYAHLRRTLLSAPDHERRAVALLASDYLLASAHAALGVAAVPPDRRRELYATLTAGSAELAAALFAVSTDRSERDVDGEPPVAATLAETGCALGAAVGAASRGTVEAMADYGRSLATAAARTDGEAALARIEAAVSDDHPDIDRGPAEGPIGDHTKRARAALEALPEGEARERLERATRVVGGLSSG
;
A
#
# COMPACT_ATOMS: atom_id res chain seq x y z
N MET A 1 -0.48 3.36 21.91
CA MET A 1 0.52 2.49 22.55
C MET A 1 0.38 1.09 21.97
N ARG A 2 1.19 0.72 20.98
CA ARG A 2 1.21 -0.65 20.43
C ARG A 2 2.53 -1.29 20.84
N GLU A 3 2.47 -2.10 21.89
CA GLU A 3 3.63 -2.84 22.40
C GLU A 3 3.87 -4.06 21.52
N VAL A 4 5.08 -4.18 20.97
CA VAL A 4 5.51 -5.40 20.28
C VAL A 4 6.20 -6.30 21.31
N VAL A 5 5.54 -7.40 21.68
CA VAL A 5 6.08 -8.39 22.61
C VAL A 5 6.89 -9.43 21.82
N VAL A 6 8.21 -9.38 21.92
CA VAL A 6 9.12 -10.46 21.48
C VAL A 6 9.86 -10.98 22.71
N GLY A 7 9.63 -12.24 23.09
CA GLY A 7 10.45 -12.95 24.08
C GLY A 7 10.39 -12.45 25.53
N GLY A 8 9.28 -11.84 25.97
CA GLY A 8 9.10 -11.47 27.38
C GLY A 8 9.95 -10.29 27.88
N ARG A 9 10.57 -9.52 26.96
CA ARG A 9 11.23 -8.25 27.28
C ARG A 9 10.76 -7.17 26.32
N THR A 10 9.82 -6.34 26.75
CA THR A 10 9.53 -5.05 26.12
C THR A 10 10.76 -4.16 26.31
N ARG A 11 11.57 -4.00 25.27
CA ARG A 11 12.55 -2.91 25.21
C ARG A 11 11.94 -1.80 24.37
N ALA A 12 11.61 -0.69 25.03
CA ALA A 12 11.20 0.53 24.36
C ALA A 12 12.29 0.97 23.38
N LEU A 13 11.88 1.50 22.23
CA LEU A 13 12.78 2.15 21.28
C LEU A 13 13.50 3.32 21.97
N SER A 14 14.66 3.72 21.45
CA SER A 14 15.24 4.99 21.89
C SER A 14 14.30 6.14 21.49
N PRO A 15 14.19 7.22 22.27
CA PRO A 15 13.27 8.32 21.97
C PRO A 15 13.48 8.96 20.58
N ALA A 16 14.72 8.95 20.08
CA ALA A 16 15.04 9.45 18.75
C ALA A 16 14.48 8.54 17.64
N VAL A 17 14.63 7.22 17.78
CA VAL A 17 14.08 6.25 16.82
C VAL A 17 12.56 6.25 16.89
N GLU A 18 11.98 6.30 18.09
CA GLU A 18 10.53 6.36 18.30
C GLU A 18 9.90 7.57 17.60
N ARG A 19 10.51 8.76 17.73
CA ARG A 19 10.01 9.97 17.06
C ARG A 19 10.00 9.80 15.54
N VAL A 20 11.10 9.32 14.96
CA VAL A 20 11.21 9.09 13.51
C VAL A 20 10.21 8.04 13.02
N VAL A 21 9.96 6.99 13.82
CA VAL A 21 8.93 5.98 13.52
C VAL A 21 7.54 6.61 13.51
N ASN A 22 7.18 7.40 14.52
CA ASN A 22 5.86 8.03 14.60
C ASN A 22 5.66 9.03 13.44
N ASP A 23 6.66 9.88 13.17
CA ASP A 23 6.62 10.83 12.06
C ASP A 23 6.42 10.12 10.70
N ALA A 24 7.07 8.96 10.51
CA ALA A 24 6.92 8.16 9.30
C ALA A 24 5.53 7.52 9.16
N LEU A 25 4.93 7.07 10.28
CA LEU A 25 3.60 6.48 10.31
C LEU A 25 2.49 7.51 10.11
N ASP A 26 2.71 8.77 10.50
CA ASP A 26 1.78 9.89 10.29
C ASP A 26 1.84 10.47 8.87
N SER A 27 2.71 9.96 7.99
CA SER A 27 2.87 10.47 6.62
C SER A 27 1.69 10.11 5.70
N ARG A 28 1.31 11.02 4.78
CA ARG A 28 0.23 10.79 3.79
C ARG A 28 0.47 9.61 2.83
N THR A 29 1.69 9.11 2.73
CA THR A 29 1.99 7.91 1.93
C THR A 29 1.54 6.61 2.61
N VAL A 30 1.27 6.65 3.93
CA VAL A 30 0.78 5.51 4.71
C VAL A 30 -0.72 5.29 4.51
N SER A 31 -1.46 6.38 4.30
CA SER A 31 -2.93 6.37 4.36
C SER A 31 -3.58 5.66 3.17
N LEU A 32 -3.14 5.91 1.94
CA LEU A 32 -3.72 5.24 0.75
C LEU A 32 -3.53 3.70 0.73
N PRO A 33 -2.31 3.14 0.85
CA PRO A 33 -2.15 1.68 0.84
C PRO A 33 -2.94 0.99 1.96
N THR A 34 -3.04 1.65 3.12
CA THR A 34 -3.83 1.17 4.25
C THR A 34 -5.33 1.19 3.96
N ALA A 35 -5.84 2.26 3.33
CA ALA A 35 -7.24 2.37 2.91
C ALA A 35 -7.59 1.31 1.86
N LEU A 36 -6.72 1.10 0.87
CA LEU A 36 -6.86 0.05 -0.13
C LEU A 36 -6.86 -1.35 0.47
N THR A 37 -6.03 -1.59 1.51
CA THR A 37 -6.01 -2.86 2.24
C THR A 37 -7.37 -3.15 2.86
N ARG A 38 -7.96 -2.17 3.55
CA ARG A 38 -9.28 -2.31 4.19
C ARG A 38 -10.38 -2.53 3.17
N ALA A 39 -10.46 -1.67 2.16
CA ALA A 39 -11.48 -1.78 1.12
C ALA A 39 -11.40 -3.09 0.35
N SER A 40 -10.19 -3.61 0.11
CA SER A 40 -10.01 -4.92 -0.52
C SER A 40 -10.46 -6.06 0.37
N ALA A 41 -10.19 -6.00 1.69
CA ALA A 41 -10.66 -6.99 2.65
C ALA A 41 -12.19 -6.98 2.80
N GLU A 42 -12.79 -5.79 2.84
CA GLU A 42 -14.25 -5.61 2.87
C GLU A 42 -14.91 -6.11 1.59
N ALA A 43 -14.31 -5.85 0.41
CA ALA A 43 -14.89 -6.23 -0.87
C ALA A 43 -14.93 -7.74 -1.12
N VAL A 44 -14.06 -8.51 -0.47
CA VAL A 44 -14.08 -9.98 -0.50
C VAL A 44 -14.82 -10.58 0.69
N GLY A 45 -15.08 -9.79 1.73
CA GLY A 45 -15.73 -10.23 2.95
C GLY A 45 -17.22 -10.45 2.76
N ASP A 46 -17.76 -11.50 3.38
CA ASP A 46 -19.20 -11.81 3.37
C ASP A 46 -19.96 -10.92 4.38
N GLY A 47 -20.12 -9.64 4.04
CA GLY A 47 -20.93 -8.69 4.82
C GLY A 47 -20.23 -7.99 5.99
N GLY A 48 -18.90 -7.93 6.00
CA GLY A 48 -18.14 -7.17 7.00
C GLY A 48 -16.61 -7.30 6.87
N GLU A 49 -15.88 -6.48 7.63
CA GLU A 49 -14.40 -6.50 7.63
C GLU A 49 -13.88 -7.83 8.23
N PRO A 50 -13.10 -8.62 7.47
CA PRO A 50 -12.61 -9.91 7.93
C PRO A 50 -11.74 -9.83 9.19
N PRO A 51 -11.73 -10.89 10.03
CA PRO A 51 -10.78 -10.98 11.14
C PRO A 51 -9.33 -10.92 10.64
N GLY A 52 -8.55 -9.97 11.16
CA GLY A 52 -7.15 -9.78 10.78
C GLY A 52 -6.90 -8.61 9.85
N THR A 53 -7.93 -7.89 9.39
CA THR A 53 -7.74 -6.71 8.52
C THR A 53 -6.92 -5.63 9.21
N ASP A 54 -7.18 -5.36 10.50
CA ASP A 54 -6.36 -4.44 11.30
C ASP A 54 -4.87 -4.82 11.34
N ALA A 55 -4.57 -6.12 11.40
CA ALA A 55 -3.20 -6.60 11.39
C ALA A 55 -2.54 -6.41 10.02
N ALA A 56 -3.27 -6.68 8.92
CA ALA A 56 -2.79 -6.41 7.57
C ALA A 56 -2.61 -4.92 7.29
N SER A 57 -3.58 -4.08 7.67
CA SER A 57 -3.49 -2.62 7.60
C SER A 57 -2.31 -2.08 8.41
N THR A 58 -2.05 -2.65 9.59
CA THR A 58 -0.87 -2.28 10.40
C THR A 58 0.44 -2.71 9.74
N ALA A 59 0.45 -3.89 9.10
CA ALA A 59 1.61 -4.37 8.36
C ALA A 59 1.93 -3.46 7.18
N VAL A 60 0.91 -3.09 6.40
CA VAL A 60 1.02 -2.19 5.25
C VAL A 60 1.42 -0.79 5.69
N ALA A 61 0.85 -0.25 6.77
CA ALA A 61 1.23 1.05 7.29
C ALA A 61 2.72 1.09 7.71
N SER A 62 3.18 0.02 8.36
CA SER A 62 4.59 -0.11 8.75
C SER A 62 5.50 -0.24 7.52
N LEU A 63 5.08 -0.99 6.49
CA LEU A 63 5.81 -1.12 5.24
C LEU A 63 5.90 0.21 4.46
N SER A 64 4.82 0.99 4.45
CA SER A 64 4.79 2.34 3.86
C SER A 64 5.74 3.29 4.59
N GLY A 65 5.76 3.26 5.93
CA GLY A 65 6.71 4.04 6.73
C GLY A 65 8.16 3.63 6.46
N TYR A 66 8.43 2.32 6.34
CA TYR A 66 9.73 1.79 5.92
C TYR A 66 10.16 2.37 4.56
N ALA A 67 9.28 2.29 3.54
CA ALA A 67 9.58 2.77 2.20
C ALA A 67 9.80 4.29 2.19
N HIS A 68 9.00 5.06 2.95
CA HIS A 68 9.16 6.49 3.12
C HIS A 68 10.54 6.85 3.69
N LEU A 69 10.93 6.24 4.82
CA LEU A 69 12.24 6.49 5.43
C LEU A 69 13.39 6.11 4.49
N ARG A 70 13.27 4.97 3.79
CA ARG A 70 14.31 4.52 2.84
C ARG A 70 14.50 5.48 1.66
N ARG A 71 13.43 6.11 1.16
CA ARG A 71 13.55 7.19 0.15
C ARG A 71 14.25 8.42 0.71
N THR A 72 13.85 8.87 1.90
CA THR A 72 14.44 10.06 2.55
C THR A 72 15.91 9.86 2.91
N LEU A 73 16.32 8.62 3.18
CA LEU A 73 17.72 8.26 3.40
C LEU A 73 18.61 8.47 2.18
N LEU A 74 18.07 8.33 0.96
CA LEU A 74 18.82 8.56 -0.28
C LEU A 74 19.25 10.02 -0.44
N SER A 75 18.55 10.96 0.20
CA SER A 75 18.80 12.40 0.11
C SER A 75 19.40 13.02 1.38
N ALA A 76 19.61 12.26 2.46
CA ALA A 76 20.05 12.79 3.75
C ALA A 76 21.59 12.96 3.85
N PRO A 77 22.14 14.18 4.02
CA PRO A 77 23.60 14.41 4.07
C PRO A 77 24.24 14.13 5.45
N ASP A 78 23.46 14.07 6.52
CA ASP A 78 23.92 13.94 7.91
C ASP A 78 24.01 12.46 8.36
N HIS A 79 25.20 12.04 8.82
CA HIS A 79 25.48 10.66 9.26
C HIS A 79 24.66 10.20 10.47
N GLU A 80 24.43 11.07 11.46
CA GLU A 80 23.70 10.68 12.68
C GLU A 80 22.21 10.51 12.38
N ARG A 81 21.62 11.47 11.66
CA ARG A 81 20.23 11.38 11.20
C ARG A 81 20.01 10.16 10.31
N ARG A 82 20.98 9.86 9.44
CA ARG A 82 20.97 8.67 8.59
C ARG A 82 20.97 7.37 9.42
N ALA A 83 21.78 7.28 10.48
CA ALA A 83 21.82 6.10 11.35
C ALA A 83 20.49 5.87 12.08
N VAL A 84 19.86 6.94 12.61
CA VAL A 84 18.55 6.86 13.28
C VAL A 84 17.47 6.42 12.30
N ALA A 85 17.41 7.00 11.11
CA ALA A 85 16.42 6.64 10.10
C ALA A 85 16.61 5.22 9.55
N LEU A 86 17.86 4.71 9.46
CA LEU A 86 18.13 3.31 9.14
C LEU A 86 17.51 2.37 10.18
N LEU A 87 17.80 2.59 11.46
CA LEU A 87 17.25 1.78 12.56
C LEU A 87 15.72 1.86 12.63
N ALA A 88 15.15 3.05 12.44
CA ALA A 88 13.70 3.24 12.38
C ALA A 88 13.06 2.47 11.22
N SER A 89 13.69 2.48 10.04
CA SER A 89 13.20 1.73 8.88
C SER A 89 13.25 0.21 9.11
N ASP A 90 14.35 -0.31 9.69
CA ASP A 90 14.49 -1.74 10.00
C ASP A 90 13.44 -2.19 11.02
N TYR A 91 13.21 -1.35 12.04
CA TYR A 91 12.14 -1.58 13.01
C TYR A 91 10.76 -1.64 12.34
N LEU A 92 10.47 -0.74 11.39
CA LEU A 92 9.18 -0.72 10.68
C LEU A 92 8.99 -1.96 9.80
N LEU A 93 10.02 -2.42 9.09
CA LEU A 93 9.93 -3.66 8.32
C LEU A 93 9.72 -4.90 9.21
N ALA A 94 10.42 -4.96 10.36
CA ALA A 94 10.21 -6.01 11.35
C ALA A 94 8.80 -5.93 11.98
N SER A 95 8.32 -4.72 12.26
CA SER A 95 6.97 -4.47 12.80
C SER A 95 5.89 -4.90 11.83
N ALA A 96 6.10 -4.73 10.52
CA ALA A 96 5.19 -5.22 9.49
C ALA A 96 4.97 -6.74 9.58
N HIS A 97 6.07 -7.49 9.71
CA HIS A 97 6.02 -8.94 9.89
C HIS A 97 5.44 -9.35 11.24
N ALA A 98 5.76 -8.62 12.31
CA ALA A 98 5.21 -8.88 13.64
C ALA A 98 3.69 -8.69 13.67
N ALA A 99 3.15 -7.68 12.97
CA ALA A 99 1.72 -7.43 12.87
C ALA A 99 0.97 -8.63 12.26
N LEU A 100 1.50 -9.24 11.19
CA LEU A 100 0.91 -10.45 10.60
C LEU A 100 0.97 -11.67 11.54
N GLY A 101 1.94 -11.69 12.45
CA GLY A 101 2.13 -12.79 13.42
C GLY A 101 0.97 -12.92 14.41
N VAL A 102 0.31 -11.80 14.71
CA VAL A 102 -0.85 -11.70 15.61
C VAL A 102 -2.18 -11.58 14.87
N ALA A 103 -2.18 -11.67 13.54
CA ALA A 103 -3.41 -11.65 12.75
C ALA A 103 -4.32 -12.83 13.12
N ALA A 104 -5.60 -12.53 13.34
CA ALA A 104 -6.65 -13.50 13.70
C ALA A 104 -7.09 -14.36 12.50
N VAL A 105 -6.14 -14.98 11.80
CA VAL A 105 -6.35 -15.83 10.64
C VAL A 105 -5.77 -17.24 10.86
N PRO A 106 -6.27 -18.27 10.15
CA PRO A 106 -5.72 -19.62 10.20
C PRO A 106 -4.21 -19.66 9.84
N PRO A 107 -3.44 -20.66 10.32
CA PRO A 107 -1.99 -20.73 10.10
C PRO A 107 -1.58 -20.73 8.63
N ASP A 108 -2.29 -21.47 7.77
CA ASP A 108 -1.97 -21.50 6.33
C ASP A 108 -2.21 -20.15 5.68
N ARG A 109 -3.30 -19.47 6.06
CA ARG A 109 -3.55 -18.12 5.58
C ARG A 109 -2.48 -17.14 6.07
N ARG A 110 -2.03 -17.26 7.31
CA ARG A 110 -0.93 -16.45 7.84
C ARG A 110 0.37 -16.64 7.04
N ARG A 111 0.67 -17.86 6.60
CA ARG A 111 1.83 -18.13 5.74
C ARG A 111 1.70 -17.42 4.39
N GLU A 112 0.51 -17.42 3.80
CA GLU A 112 0.25 -16.67 2.57
C GLU A 112 0.43 -15.16 2.76
N LEU A 113 -0.09 -14.59 3.86
CA LEU A 113 0.13 -13.17 4.18
C LEU A 113 1.62 -12.84 4.32
N TYR A 114 2.39 -13.71 4.97
CA TYR A 114 3.85 -13.56 5.06
C TYR A 114 4.53 -13.63 3.70
N ALA A 115 4.12 -14.57 2.83
CA ALA A 115 4.66 -14.69 1.48
C ALA A 115 4.38 -13.42 0.67
N THR A 116 3.15 -12.90 0.71
CA THR A 116 2.76 -11.64 0.04
C THR A 116 3.56 -10.45 0.57
N LEU A 117 3.68 -10.29 1.89
CA LEU A 117 4.46 -9.20 2.50
C LEU A 117 5.94 -9.30 2.13
N THR A 118 6.51 -10.50 2.13
CA THR A 118 7.91 -10.75 1.77
C THR A 118 8.16 -10.37 0.31
N ALA A 119 7.30 -10.83 -0.60
CA ALA A 119 7.39 -10.49 -2.03
C ALA A 119 7.29 -8.97 -2.25
N GLY A 120 6.28 -8.31 -1.67
CA GLY A 120 6.13 -6.86 -1.75
C GLY A 120 7.33 -6.10 -1.18
N SER A 121 7.90 -6.55 -0.06
CA SER A 121 9.10 -5.93 0.51
C SER A 121 10.35 -6.09 -0.37
N ALA A 122 10.48 -7.21 -1.08
CA ALA A 122 11.57 -7.45 -2.01
C ALA A 122 11.44 -6.57 -3.26
N GLU A 123 10.24 -6.46 -3.82
CA GLU A 123 9.96 -5.54 -4.94
C GLU A 123 10.18 -4.08 -4.55
N LEU A 124 9.78 -3.67 -3.34
CA LEU A 124 10.08 -2.33 -2.83
C LEU A 124 11.58 -2.07 -2.72
N ALA A 125 12.36 -3.05 -2.25
CA ALA A 125 13.80 -2.93 -2.17
C ALA A 125 14.42 -2.75 -3.57
N ALA A 126 13.95 -3.49 -4.57
CA ALA A 126 14.37 -3.36 -5.96
C ALA A 126 14.02 -1.97 -6.53
N ALA A 127 12.78 -1.50 -6.35
CA ALA A 127 12.34 -0.19 -6.80
C ALA A 127 13.12 0.96 -6.11
N LEU A 128 13.38 0.87 -4.81
CA LEU A 128 14.19 1.84 -4.07
C LEU A 128 15.65 1.85 -4.54
N PHE A 129 16.19 0.68 -4.86
CA PHE A 129 17.53 0.57 -5.43
C PHE A 129 17.60 1.21 -6.83
N ALA A 130 16.61 0.97 -7.69
CA ALA A 130 16.53 1.58 -9.01
C ALA A 130 16.55 3.12 -8.90
N VAL A 131 15.72 3.69 -8.02
CA VAL A 131 15.70 5.14 -7.71
C VAL A 131 17.07 5.65 -7.25
N SER A 132 17.80 4.88 -6.45
CA SER A 132 19.13 5.28 -5.95
C SER A 132 20.23 5.32 -7.01
N THR A 133 20.06 4.61 -8.12
CA THR A 133 21.08 4.45 -9.17
C THR A 133 20.89 5.39 -10.37
N ASP A 134 19.98 6.37 -10.25
CA ASP A 134 19.64 7.36 -11.30
C ASP A 134 19.32 6.73 -12.67
N ARG A 135 18.75 5.51 -12.65
CA ARG A 135 17.90 5.06 -13.75
C ARG A 135 16.62 5.87 -13.64
N SER A 136 16.68 7.05 -14.28
CA SER A 136 15.66 8.08 -14.34
C SER A 136 14.25 7.55 -14.08
N GLU A 137 13.46 8.30 -13.29
CA GLU A 137 11.99 8.18 -13.16
C GLU A 137 11.23 8.26 -14.52
N ARG A 138 11.96 8.27 -15.64
CA ARG A 138 11.53 8.32 -17.04
C ARG A 138 11.84 7.03 -17.81
N ASP A 139 12.08 5.89 -17.15
CA ASP A 139 12.01 4.63 -17.89
C ASP A 139 10.54 4.23 -18.07
N VAL A 140 10.06 4.44 -19.29
CA VAL A 140 8.65 4.58 -19.64
C VAL A 140 7.81 3.31 -19.42
N ASP A 141 8.40 2.13 -19.23
CA ASP A 141 7.65 0.86 -19.06
C ASP A 141 8.37 -0.24 -18.24
N GLY A 142 9.34 0.09 -17.38
CA GLY A 142 10.22 -0.92 -16.77
C GLY A 142 9.83 -1.48 -15.39
N GLU A 143 9.58 -0.60 -14.41
CA GLU A 143 9.40 -1.01 -13.00
C GLU A 143 8.35 -0.14 -12.29
N PRO A 144 7.44 -0.71 -11.48
CA PRO A 144 6.38 0.05 -10.85
C PRO A 144 6.94 1.08 -9.86
N PRO A 145 6.39 2.29 -9.78
CA PRO A 145 6.78 3.24 -8.75
C PRO A 145 6.50 2.65 -7.35
N VAL A 146 7.25 3.07 -6.34
CA VAL A 146 7.08 2.64 -4.92
C VAL A 146 5.61 2.65 -4.47
N ALA A 147 4.84 3.66 -4.90
CA ALA A 147 3.41 3.75 -4.60
C ALA A 147 2.57 2.60 -5.19
N ALA A 148 2.92 2.12 -6.39
CA ALA A 148 2.25 1.01 -7.04
C ALA A 148 2.51 -0.32 -6.34
N THR A 149 3.75 -0.61 -5.95
CA THR A 149 4.08 -1.81 -5.18
C THR A 149 3.41 -1.81 -3.80
N LEU A 150 3.33 -0.65 -3.13
CA LEU A 150 2.59 -0.53 -1.86
C LEU A 150 1.08 -0.75 -2.03
N ALA A 151 0.48 -0.14 -3.05
CA ALA A 151 -0.95 -0.29 -3.33
C ALA A 151 -1.32 -1.73 -3.68
N GLU A 152 -0.53 -2.37 -4.53
CA GLU A 152 -0.64 -3.79 -4.85
C GLU A 152 -0.52 -4.68 -3.62
N THR A 153 0.55 -4.51 -2.84
CA THR A 153 0.79 -5.32 -1.64
C THR A 153 -0.37 -5.15 -0.65
N GLY A 154 -0.87 -3.92 -0.49
CA GLY A 154 -2.02 -3.62 0.35
C GLY A 154 -3.30 -4.31 -0.12
N CYS A 155 -3.64 -4.19 -1.41
CA CYS A 155 -4.81 -4.85 -1.98
C CYS A 155 -4.73 -6.38 -1.89
N ALA A 156 -3.57 -6.96 -2.18
CA ALA A 156 -3.33 -8.40 -2.09
C ALA A 156 -3.45 -8.92 -0.66
N LEU A 157 -2.87 -8.21 0.32
CA LEU A 157 -3.00 -8.56 1.73
C LEU A 157 -4.45 -8.45 2.20
N GLY A 158 -5.16 -7.38 1.84
CA GLY A 158 -6.57 -7.21 2.17
C GLY A 158 -7.43 -8.36 1.64
N ALA A 159 -7.32 -8.66 0.36
CA ALA A 159 -8.04 -9.77 -0.27
C ALA A 159 -7.69 -11.14 0.37
N ALA A 160 -6.42 -11.37 0.68
CA ALA A 160 -5.98 -12.61 1.30
C ALA A 160 -6.54 -12.77 2.72
N VAL A 161 -6.59 -11.71 3.54
CA VAL A 161 -7.19 -11.78 4.88
C VAL A 161 -8.65 -12.22 4.80
N GLY A 162 -9.42 -11.71 3.84
CA GLY A 162 -10.81 -12.13 3.59
C GLY A 162 -10.97 -13.54 3.00
N ALA A 163 -9.92 -14.36 3.04
CA ALA A 163 -9.89 -15.73 2.55
C ALA A 163 -10.26 -15.88 1.07
N ALA A 164 -10.03 -14.84 0.27
CA ALA A 164 -10.33 -14.86 -1.16
C ALA A 164 -9.54 -15.96 -1.88
N SER A 165 -10.05 -16.35 -3.06
CA SER A 165 -9.35 -17.26 -3.96
C SER A 165 -8.03 -16.66 -4.40
N ARG A 166 -7.06 -17.49 -4.79
CA ARG A 166 -5.78 -17.01 -5.34
C ARG A 166 -5.99 -16.06 -6.53
N GLY A 167 -6.93 -16.38 -7.42
CA GLY A 167 -7.25 -15.53 -8.57
C GLY A 167 -7.82 -14.16 -8.17
N THR A 168 -8.63 -14.11 -7.11
CA THR A 168 -9.14 -12.84 -6.56
C THR A 168 -8.02 -12.03 -5.89
N VAL A 169 -7.09 -12.69 -5.18
CA VAL A 169 -5.91 -12.02 -4.60
C VAL A 169 -5.02 -11.43 -5.69
N GLU A 170 -4.76 -12.19 -6.76
CA GLU A 170 -3.99 -11.73 -7.92
C GLU A 170 -4.70 -10.55 -8.63
N ALA A 171 -6.01 -10.65 -8.85
CA ALA A 171 -6.79 -9.54 -9.42
C ALA A 171 -6.72 -8.28 -8.55
N MET A 172 -6.83 -8.40 -7.23
CA MET A 172 -6.72 -7.25 -6.34
C MET A 172 -5.31 -6.66 -6.31
N ALA A 173 -4.26 -7.49 -6.42
CA ALA A 173 -2.90 -7.01 -6.62
C ALA A 173 -2.80 -6.16 -7.91
N ASP A 174 -3.32 -6.68 -9.02
CA ASP A 174 -3.35 -5.99 -10.32
C ASP A 174 -4.15 -4.68 -10.29
N TYR A 175 -5.26 -4.67 -9.55
CA TYR A 175 -6.06 -3.46 -9.30
C TYR A 175 -5.21 -2.37 -8.62
N GLY A 176 -4.61 -2.69 -7.47
CA GLY A 176 -3.80 -1.75 -6.70
C GLY A 176 -2.62 -1.21 -7.50
N ARG A 177 -1.87 -2.10 -8.17
CA ARG A 177 -0.74 -1.74 -9.04
C ARG A 177 -1.19 -0.82 -10.17
N SER A 178 -2.25 -1.19 -10.89
CA SER A 178 -2.73 -0.43 -12.05
C SER A 178 -3.26 0.94 -11.66
N LEU A 179 -4.04 1.03 -10.57
CA LEU A 179 -4.61 2.29 -10.10
C LEU A 179 -3.55 3.29 -9.67
N ALA A 180 -2.59 2.86 -8.85
CA ALA A 180 -1.50 3.71 -8.39
C ALA A 180 -0.55 4.11 -9.54
N THR A 181 -0.36 3.23 -10.53
CA THR A 181 0.41 3.56 -11.75
C THR A 181 -0.30 4.62 -12.59
N ALA A 182 -1.63 4.54 -12.73
CA ALA A 182 -2.43 5.57 -13.39
C ALA A 182 -2.34 6.92 -12.63
N ALA A 183 -2.41 6.89 -11.31
CA ALA A 183 -2.24 8.09 -10.47
C ALA A 183 -0.86 8.74 -10.63
N ALA A 184 0.21 7.93 -10.62
CA ALA A 184 1.57 8.42 -10.85
C ALA A 184 1.76 9.10 -12.21
N ARG A 185 1.00 8.69 -13.23
CA ARG A 185 1.03 9.27 -14.59
C ARG A 185 0.07 10.45 -14.80
N THR A 186 -0.69 10.85 -13.78
CA THR A 186 -1.55 12.04 -13.81
C THR A 186 -0.90 13.18 -13.04
N ASP A 187 -1.40 13.51 -11.84
CA ASP A 187 -0.86 14.53 -10.94
C ASP A 187 -0.29 13.92 -9.63
N GLY A 188 0.05 12.61 -9.66
CA GLY A 188 0.83 11.93 -8.64
C GLY A 188 0.14 11.94 -7.27
N GLU A 189 0.75 12.61 -6.28
CA GLU A 189 0.23 12.68 -4.91
C GLU A 189 -1.19 13.23 -4.82
N ALA A 190 -1.55 14.18 -5.68
CA ALA A 190 -2.90 14.74 -5.69
C ALA A 190 -3.94 13.70 -6.15
N ALA A 191 -3.62 12.83 -7.11
CA ALA A 191 -4.44 11.68 -7.49
C ALA A 191 -4.52 10.66 -6.37
N LEU A 192 -3.39 10.33 -5.73
CA LEU A 192 -3.36 9.37 -4.61
C LEU A 192 -4.27 9.83 -3.45
N ALA A 193 -4.25 11.12 -3.10
CA ALA A 193 -5.12 11.68 -2.07
C ALA A 193 -6.61 11.61 -2.45
N ARG A 194 -6.97 11.84 -3.71
CA ARG A 194 -8.35 11.70 -4.18
C ARG A 194 -8.82 10.25 -4.19
N ILE A 195 -7.95 9.32 -4.58
CA ILE A 195 -8.24 7.87 -4.50
C ILE A 195 -8.53 7.51 -3.04
N GLU A 196 -7.67 7.91 -2.11
CA GLU A 196 -7.85 7.62 -0.69
C GLU A 196 -9.21 8.11 -0.18
N ALA A 197 -9.56 9.37 -0.47
CA ALA A 197 -10.85 9.93 -0.10
C ALA A 197 -12.03 9.14 -0.70
N ALA A 198 -11.91 8.71 -1.97
CA ALA A 198 -12.94 7.90 -2.64
C ALA A 198 -13.11 6.50 -2.02
N VAL A 199 -12.02 5.88 -1.56
CA VAL A 199 -12.02 4.55 -0.95
C VAL A 199 -12.53 4.60 0.50
N SER A 200 -12.23 5.68 1.23
CA SER A 200 -12.64 5.91 2.61
C SER A 200 -14.06 6.50 2.75
N ASP A 201 -14.75 6.74 1.63
CA ASP A 201 -16.09 7.37 1.55
C ASP A 201 -16.17 8.82 2.09
N ASP A 202 -15.01 9.47 2.22
CA ASP A 202 -14.87 10.90 2.51
C ASP A 202 -15.12 11.72 1.24
N HIS A 203 -16.38 11.77 0.82
CA HIS A 203 -16.97 12.60 -0.26
C HIS A 203 -15.99 13.29 -1.24
N PRO A 204 -15.59 12.60 -2.32
CA PRO A 204 -15.28 13.29 -3.56
C PRO A 204 -16.28 12.83 -4.63
N ASP A 205 -17.39 13.56 -4.79
CA ASP A 205 -18.23 13.52 -6.00
C ASP A 205 -17.45 14.12 -7.19
N ILE A 206 -16.27 13.58 -7.49
CA ILE A 206 -15.38 14.03 -8.54
C ILE A 206 -15.29 12.92 -9.58
N ASP A 207 -16.23 12.90 -10.52
CA ASP A 207 -16.09 12.10 -11.73
C ASP A 207 -15.27 12.89 -12.75
N ARG A 208 -14.06 12.41 -13.04
CA ARG A 208 -13.20 13.01 -14.06
C ARG A 208 -13.41 12.40 -15.45
N GLY A 209 -14.31 11.44 -15.62
CA GLY A 209 -14.57 10.79 -16.89
C GLY A 209 -13.44 9.87 -17.37
N PRO A 210 -13.53 9.33 -18.59
CA PRO A 210 -12.54 8.39 -19.11
C PRO A 210 -11.19 9.07 -19.36
N ALA A 211 -10.10 8.41 -18.95
CA ALA A 211 -8.75 8.76 -19.38
C ALA A 211 -8.40 8.07 -20.70
N GLU A 212 -7.58 8.72 -21.52
CA GLU A 212 -7.04 8.15 -22.76
C GLU A 212 -5.56 7.76 -22.60
N GLY A 213 -5.03 7.04 -23.60
CA GLY A 213 -3.63 6.63 -23.63
C GLY A 213 -3.24 5.71 -22.47
N PRO A 214 -1.97 5.77 -22.01
CA PRO A 214 -1.46 4.88 -20.96
C PRO A 214 -2.25 4.95 -19.64
N ILE A 215 -2.76 6.12 -19.26
CA ILE A 215 -3.61 6.29 -18.07
C ILE A 215 -4.94 5.54 -18.26
N GLY A 216 -5.53 5.67 -19.45
CA GLY A 216 -6.73 4.92 -19.85
C GLY A 216 -6.54 3.41 -19.79
N ASP A 217 -5.40 2.90 -20.23
CA ASP A 217 -5.11 1.47 -20.22
C ASP A 217 -4.94 0.90 -18.81
N HIS A 218 -4.29 1.65 -17.91
CA HIS A 218 -4.21 1.26 -16.51
C HIS A 218 -5.55 1.35 -15.78
N THR A 219 -6.37 2.37 -16.02
CA THR A 219 -7.71 2.45 -15.42
C THR A 219 -8.65 1.36 -15.96
N LYS A 220 -8.53 0.96 -17.22
CA LYS A 220 -9.24 -0.21 -17.78
C LYS A 220 -8.80 -1.51 -17.10
N ARG A 221 -7.49 -1.74 -16.94
CA ARG A 221 -6.97 -2.92 -16.22
C ARG A 221 -7.46 -2.97 -14.77
N ALA A 222 -7.43 -1.83 -14.07
CA ALA A 222 -7.99 -1.75 -12.72
C ALA A 222 -9.48 -2.13 -12.70
N ARG A 223 -10.30 -1.61 -13.63
CA ARG A 223 -11.72 -1.98 -13.71
C ARG A 223 -11.94 -3.46 -14.01
N ALA A 224 -11.19 -4.02 -14.95
CA ALA A 224 -11.30 -5.44 -15.30
C ALA A 224 -10.98 -6.34 -14.09
N ALA A 225 -10.01 -5.96 -13.25
CA ALA A 225 -9.71 -6.69 -12.03
C ALA A 225 -10.88 -6.74 -11.03
N LEU A 226 -11.71 -5.69 -10.97
CA LEU A 226 -12.87 -5.64 -10.08
C LEU A 226 -13.98 -6.62 -10.49
N GLU A 227 -13.96 -7.17 -11.70
CA GLU A 227 -14.89 -8.21 -12.14
C GLU A 227 -14.74 -9.51 -11.32
N ALA A 228 -13.58 -9.72 -10.67
CA ALA A 228 -13.33 -10.85 -9.77
C ALA A 228 -14.00 -10.72 -8.39
N LEU A 229 -14.58 -9.55 -8.08
CA LEU A 229 -15.23 -9.28 -6.80
C LEU A 229 -16.76 -9.44 -6.88
N PRO A 230 -17.42 -9.84 -5.79
CA PRO A 230 -18.87 -9.77 -5.70
C PRO A 230 -19.37 -8.33 -5.83
N GLU A 231 -20.62 -8.18 -6.28
CA GLU A 231 -21.30 -6.88 -6.27
C GLU A 231 -21.55 -6.43 -4.82
N GLY A 232 -21.40 -5.14 -4.55
CA GLY A 232 -21.62 -4.55 -3.22
C GLY A 232 -20.94 -3.20 -3.04
N GLU A 233 -21.25 -2.53 -1.94
CA GLU A 233 -20.79 -1.16 -1.65
C GLU A 233 -19.27 -1.00 -1.65
N ALA A 234 -18.54 -2.02 -1.18
CA ALA A 234 -17.07 -2.01 -1.18
C ALA A 234 -16.48 -2.06 -2.60
N ARG A 235 -17.06 -2.88 -3.49
CA ARG A 235 -16.70 -2.87 -4.92
C ARG A 235 -17.05 -1.54 -5.56
N GLU A 236 -18.21 -0.97 -5.26
CA GLU A 236 -18.60 0.35 -5.77
C GLU A 236 -17.63 1.46 -5.33
N ARG A 237 -17.12 1.43 -4.09
CA ARG A 237 -16.08 2.35 -3.62
C ARG A 237 -14.79 2.22 -4.44
N LEU A 238 -14.34 0.98 -4.71
CA LEU A 238 -13.16 0.73 -5.55
C LEU A 238 -13.39 1.16 -7.02
N GLU A 239 -14.60 1.02 -7.53
CA GLU A 239 -14.98 1.55 -8.84
C GLU A 239 -14.96 3.09 -8.87
N ARG A 240 -15.51 3.76 -7.85
CA ARG A 240 -15.43 5.23 -7.68
C ARG A 240 -13.99 5.70 -7.63
N ALA A 241 -13.15 5.04 -6.84
CA ALA A 241 -11.72 5.30 -6.74
C ALA A 241 -10.99 5.19 -8.09
N THR A 242 -11.49 4.36 -9.02
CA THR A 242 -10.93 4.27 -10.37
C THR A 242 -11.34 5.45 -11.27
N ARG A 243 -12.51 6.06 -11.01
CA ARG A 243 -13.02 7.21 -11.79
C ARG A 243 -12.32 8.53 -11.41
N VAL A 244 -11.90 8.68 -10.16
CA VAL A 244 -11.24 9.92 -9.69
C VAL A 244 -9.81 10.13 -10.23
N VAL A 245 -9.23 9.08 -10.84
CA VAL A 245 -7.93 9.13 -11.55
C VAL A 245 -8.10 9.61 -13.00
N GLY A 246 -9.33 9.56 -13.53
CA GLY A 246 -9.65 9.97 -14.89
C GLY A 246 -9.36 11.45 -15.18
N GLY A 247 -9.58 11.86 -16.43
CA GLY A 247 -9.62 13.24 -16.93
C GLY A 247 -8.86 14.35 -16.18
N LEU A 248 -7.57 14.49 -16.49
CA LEU A 248 -6.93 15.77 -16.74
C LEU A 248 -5.91 15.57 -17.87
N SER A 249 -6.40 15.39 -19.09
CA SER A 249 -5.56 15.62 -20.27
C SER A 249 -5.76 17.06 -20.69
N SER A 250 -4.91 17.98 -20.21
CA SER A 250 -4.60 19.27 -20.84
C SER A 250 -3.52 19.99 -20.01
N GLY A 251 -2.30 20.04 -20.53
CA GLY A 251 -1.17 20.77 -19.96
C GLY A 251 0.14 20.37 -20.60
#